data_AF-A0A7I0JQ95-F1
#
_entry.id   AF-A0A7I0JQ95-F1
#
_cell.length_a   1.000
_cell.length_b   1.000
_cell.length_c   1.000
_cell.angle_alpha   90.00
_cell.angle_beta   90.00
_cell.angle_gamma   90.00
#
_symmetry.space_group_name_H-M   'P 1'
#
loop_
_entity.id
_entity.type
_entity.pdbx_description
1 polymer ?
#
loop_
_entity_poly.entity_id
_entity_poly.type
_entity_poly.pdbx_seq_one_letter_code
_entity_poly.pdbx_strand_id
1 'polypeptide(L)'
;MTGTGFGLKAIAIGGFTAMLMAAVTAASADDKVVVFAAAILKDALDVVNKACEPEVGEAATHSYAASSALAKQIEGGAPADVFVSADLD
;
A
#
# COMPACT_ATOMS: atom_id res chain seq x y z
N MET A 1 -34.13 -0.20 -60.45
CA MET A 1 -34.69 -0.02 -59.10
C MET A 1 -33.53 -0.26 -58.13
N THR A 2 -32.67 0.74 -57.87
CA THR A 2 -32.82 1.78 -56.84
C THR A 2 -32.98 1.12 -55.45
N GLY A 3 -32.13 1.30 -54.44
CA GLY A 3 -31.07 2.29 -54.25
C GLY A 3 -30.23 2.07 -52.97
N THR A 4 -29.39 3.07 -52.75
CA THR A 4 -28.25 3.28 -51.84
C THR A 4 -28.61 3.49 -50.35
N GLY A 5 -27.61 3.32 -49.46
CA GLY A 5 -27.49 4.09 -48.19
C GLY A 5 -26.58 3.41 -47.15
N PHE A 6 -25.28 3.76 -47.01
CA PHE A 6 -24.74 4.79 -46.09
C PHE A 6 -25.33 4.70 -44.67
N GLY A 7 -24.59 4.55 -43.57
CA GLY A 7 -23.15 4.58 -43.35
C GLY A 7 -22.84 4.40 -41.87
N LEU A 8 -21.65 3.84 -41.63
CA LEU A 8 -20.91 3.80 -40.38
C LEU A 8 -20.66 5.23 -39.86
N LYS A 9 -21.45 5.75 -38.91
CA LYS A 9 -21.04 6.86 -38.00
C LYS A 9 -21.95 6.95 -36.77
N ALA A 10 -21.41 6.62 -35.60
CA ALA A 10 -21.42 7.44 -34.37
C ALA A 10 -21.06 6.56 -33.16
N ILE A 11 -19.76 6.46 -32.88
CA ILE A 11 -19.26 6.25 -31.52
C ILE A 11 -19.71 7.49 -30.74
N ALA A 12 -20.85 7.38 -30.05
CA ALA A 12 -21.34 8.39 -29.12
C ALA A 12 -20.62 8.16 -27.79
N ILE A 13 -19.55 8.94 -27.65
CA ILE A 13 -18.87 9.39 -26.44
C ILE A 13 -19.88 9.49 -25.29
N GLY A 14 -19.90 8.49 -24.41
CA GLY A 14 -20.86 8.38 -23.31
C GLY A 14 -20.60 7.16 -22.42
N GLY A 15 -19.95 6.13 -22.96
CA GLY A 15 -19.55 4.95 -22.21
C GLY A 15 -18.26 5.08 -21.39
N PHE A 16 -17.44 6.12 -21.60
CA PHE A 16 -16.14 6.22 -20.94
C PHE A 16 -16.21 6.78 -19.51
N THR A 17 -17.31 7.44 -19.14
CA THR A 17 -17.48 8.02 -17.79
C THR A 17 -18.03 7.02 -16.77
N ALA A 18 -18.65 5.93 -17.21
CA ALA A 18 -19.32 4.97 -16.32
C ALA A 18 -18.42 3.81 -15.85
N MET A 19 -17.25 3.61 -16.48
CA MET A 19 -16.37 2.48 -16.18
C MET A 19 -15.24 2.83 -15.20
N LEU A 20 -15.24 4.05 -14.67
CA LEU A 20 -14.24 4.54 -13.71
C LEU A 20 -14.82 4.72 -12.29
N MET A 21 -15.84 3.96 -11.91
CA MET A 21 -16.41 4.00 -10.54
C MET A 21 -16.48 2.63 -9.84
N ALA A 22 -15.98 1.55 -10.45
CA ALA A 22 -16.14 0.19 -9.91
C ALA A 22 -14.91 -0.36 -9.17
N ALA A 23 -13.87 0.44 -8.92
CA ALA A 23 -12.64 -0.02 -8.28
C ALA A 23 -12.27 0.80 -7.04
N VAL A 24 -13.24 1.09 -6.17
CA VAL A 24 -12.93 1.35 -4.76
C VAL A 24 -13.01 0.00 -4.06
N THR A 25 -11.96 -0.82 -4.22
CA THR A 25 -11.73 -1.91 -3.29
C THR A 25 -11.57 -1.27 -1.92
N ALA A 26 -12.47 -1.59 -0.99
CA ALA A 26 -12.31 -1.22 0.41
C ALA A 26 -10.90 -1.64 0.82
N ALA A 27 -10.03 -0.66 1.08
CA ALA A 27 -8.78 -0.92 1.75
C ALA A 27 -9.16 -1.48 3.11
N SER A 28 -9.10 -2.81 3.24
CA SER A 28 -9.11 -3.43 4.55
C SER A 28 -7.81 -2.95 5.17
N ALA A 29 -7.92 -2.07 6.17
CA ALA A 29 -6.78 -1.81 7.03
C ALA A 29 -6.41 -3.18 7.58
N ASP A 30 -5.26 -3.69 7.17
CA ASP A 30 -4.67 -4.83 7.85
C ASP A 30 -4.46 -4.31 9.28
N ASP A 31 -5.18 -4.85 10.28
CA ASP A 31 -5.10 -4.39 11.67
C ASP A 31 -3.69 -4.54 12.26
N LYS A 32 -2.76 -5.17 11.51
CA LYS A 32 -1.37 -5.35 11.87
C LYS A 32 -0.64 -4.03 11.94
N VAL A 33 0.01 -3.83 13.08
CA VAL A 33 0.99 -2.76 13.28
C VAL A 33 2.08 -2.84 12.20
N VAL A 34 2.22 -1.76 11.42
CA VAL A 34 3.28 -1.60 10.42
C VAL A 34 4.46 -0.88 11.05
N VAL A 35 5.61 -1.56 11.08
CA VAL A 35 6.83 -1.07 11.71
C VAL A 35 7.88 -0.85 10.63
N PHE A 36 8.31 0.39 10.46
CA PHE A 36 9.45 0.75 9.62
C PHE A 36 10.71 0.72 10.47
N ALA A 37 11.66 -0.16 10.15
CA ALA A 37 12.85 -0.34 10.96
C ALA A 37 14.14 -0.33 10.14
N ALA A 38 15.20 0.19 10.73
CA ALA A 38 16.53 0.10 10.15
C ALA A 38 16.90 -1.38 9.89
N ALA A 39 17.47 -1.68 8.72
CA ALA A 39 17.73 -3.05 8.29
C ALA A 39 18.63 -3.87 9.23
N ILE A 40 19.53 -3.22 9.98
CA ILE A 40 20.39 -3.88 10.98
C ILE A 40 19.61 -4.45 12.18
N LEU A 41 18.38 -3.95 12.41
CA LEU A 41 17.53 -4.38 13.52
C LEU A 41 16.71 -5.63 13.21
N LYS A 42 16.80 -6.16 11.99
CA LYS A 42 15.95 -7.26 11.51
C LYS A 42 15.97 -8.48 12.42
N ASP A 43 17.15 -8.99 12.74
CA ASP A 43 17.25 -10.21 13.53
C ASP A 43 16.69 -10.03 14.94
N ALA A 44 16.86 -8.84 15.53
CA ALA A 44 16.32 -8.52 16.85
C ALA A 44 14.78 -8.39 16.81
N LEU A 45 14.23 -7.66 15.83
CA LEU A 45 12.79 -7.45 15.71
C LEU A 45 12.03 -8.71 15.30
N ASP A 46 12.66 -9.61 14.55
CA ASP A 46 12.09 -10.93 14.25
C ASP A 46 11.98 -11.81 15.51
N VAL A 47 12.94 -11.71 16.43
CA VAL A 47 12.86 -12.38 17.74
C VAL A 47 11.75 -11.76 18.60
N VAL A 48 11.62 -10.44 18.60
CA VAL A 48 10.54 -9.73 19.32
C VAL A 48 9.18 -10.17 18.80
N ASN A 49 8.96 -10.20 17.48
CA ASN A 49 7.71 -10.69 16.91
C ASN A 49 7.36 -12.09 17.40
N LYS A 50 8.32 -13.02 17.36
CA LYS A 50 8.09 -14.39 17.84
C LYS A 50 7.78 -14.48 19.33
N ALA A 51 8.37 -13.61 20.13
CA ALA A 51 8.15 -13.58 21.58
C ALA A 51 6.81 -12.94 21.95
N CYS A 52 6.40 -11.88 21.25
CA CYS A 52 5.22 -11.09 21.57
C CYS A 52 3.94 -11.59 20.89
N GLU A 53 4.02 -12.27 19.74
CA GLU A 53 2.85 -12.82 19.03
C GLU A 53 1.89 -13.63 19.92
N PRO A 54 2.33 -14.54 20.82
CA PRO A 54 1.40 -15.26 21.70
C PRO A 54 0.70 -14.38 22.75
N GLU A 55 1.29 -13.23 23.12
CA GLU A 55 0.74 -12.31 24.12
C GLU A 55 -0.17 -11.25 23.50
N VAL A 56 0.21 -10.74 22.32
CA VAL A 56 -0.50 -9.68 21.59
C VAL A 56 -1.58 -10.24 20.68
N GLY A 57 -1.46 -11.51 20.27
CA GLY A 57 -2.39 -12.18 19.37
C GLY A 57 -2.08 -12.01 17.88
N GLU A 58 -1.07 -11.20 17.54
CA GLU A 58 -0.57 -11.05 16.17
C GLU A 58 0.90 -10.60 16.12
N ALA A 59 1.55 -10.90 14.99
CA ALA A 59 2.87 -10.38 14.66
C ALA A 59 2.77 -9.05 13.90
N ALA A 60 3.65 -8.10 14.24
CA ALA A 60 3.77 -6.84 13.53
C ALA A 60 4.38 -7.05 12.13
N THR A 61 3.98 -6.23 11.17
CA THR A 61 4.56 -6.24 9.82
C THR A 61 5.76 -5.30 9.77
N HIS A 62 6.96 -5.88 9.60
CA HIS A 62 8.20 -5.10 9.52
C HIS A 62 8.58 -4.77 8.08
N SER A 63 8.89 -3.49 7.82
CA SER A 63 9.54 -3.02 6.59
C SER A 63 10.96 -2.54 6.92
N TYR A 64 11.96 -3.18 6.29
CA TYR A 64 13.36 -2.94 6.58
C TYR A 64 14.06 -2.18 5.45
N ALA A 65 14.67 -1.05 5.77
CA ALA A 65 15.55 -0.31 4.85
C ALA A 65 16.55 0.57 5.63
N ALA A 66 17.27 1.46 4.94
CA ALA A 66 18.10 2.47 5.60
C ALA A 66 17.20 3.49 6.34
N SER A 67 17.55 3.87 7.57
CA SER A 67 16.71 4.75 8.41
C SER A 67 16.35 6.07 7.70
N SER A 68 17.31 6.69 7.02
CA SER A 68 17.12 7.93 6.28
C SER A 68 16.18 7.80 5.06
N ALA A 69 16.10 6.62 4.45
CA ALA A 69 15.16 6.35 3.36
C ALA A 69 13.74 6.15 3.90
N LEU A 70 13.60 5.41 5.00
CA LEU A 70 12.32 5.19 5.69
C LEU A 70 11.74 6.50 6.22
N ALA A 71 12.57 7.35 6.83
CA ALA A 71 12.15 8.67 7.29
C ALA A 71 11.54 9.50 6.14
N LYS A 72 12.21 9.55 4.99
CA LYS A 72 11.68 10.23 3.79
C LYS A 72 10.39 9.61 3.27
N GLN A 73 10.21 8.30 3.39
CA GLN A 73 8.96 7.63 3.02
C GLN A 73 7.83 8.05 3.96
N ILE A 74 8.08 8.10 5.27
CA ILE A 74 7.10 8.56 6.27
C ILE A 74 6.73 10.03 6.03
N GLU A 75 7.72 10.90 5.78
CA GLU A 75 7.49 12.30 5.37
C GLU A 75 6.65 12.40 4.08
N GLY A 76 6.84 11.45 3.17
CA GLY A 76 6.07 11.29 1.94
C GLY A 76 4.67 10.68 2.12
N GLY A 77 4.25 10.38 3.36
CA GLY A 77 2.94 9.84 3.67
C GLY A 77 2.87 8.31 3.65
N ALA A 78 3.99 7.60 3.76
CA ALA A 78 3.97 6.16 3.93
C ALA A 78 3.27 5.78 5.26
N PRO A 79 2.38 4.78 5.24
CA PRO A 79 1.62 4.38 6.42
C PRO A 79 2.46 3.49 7.33
N ALA A 80 3.28 4.10 8.20
CA ALA A 80 3.99 3.41 9.26
C ALA A 80 3.39 3.81 10.62
N ASP A 81 3.09 2.84 11.47
CA ASP A 81 2.60 3.07 12.82
C ASP A 81 3.76 3.31 13.79
N VAL A 82 4.88 2.62 13.57
CA VAL A 82 6.09 2.71 14.39
C VAL A 82 7.31 2.88 13.49
N PHE A 83 8.21 3.79 13.86
CA PHE A 83 9.50 3.97 13.21
C PHE A 83 10.65 3.71 14.18
N VAL A 84 11.59 2.85 13.79
CA VAL A 84 12.78 2.50 14.58
C VAL A 84 14.04 2.79 13.77
N SER A 85 14.73 3.87 14.13
CA SER A 85 15.99 4.30 13.51
C SER A 85 17.20 3.62 14.14
N ALA A 86 18.26 3.39 13.35
CA ALA A 86 19.58 3.04 13.87
C ALA A 86 20.51 4.26 14.03
N ASP A 87 20.05 5.43 13.60
CA ASP A 87 20.78 6.70 13.70
C ASP A 87 20.38 7.42 15.01
N LEU A 88 21.35 8.06 15.66
CA LEU A 88 21.19 8.81 16.91
C LEU A 88 21.11 10.33 16.71
N ASP A 89 21.26 10.78 15.47
CA ASP A 89 21.20 12.19 15.08
C ASP A 89 19.78 12.77 15.10
#